data_AF-A0ABD1N3P9-F1
#
_entry.id   AF-A0ABD1N3P9-F1
#
_cell.length_a   1.000
_cell.length_b   1.000
_cell.length_c   1.000
_cell.angle_alpha   90.00
_cell.angle_beta   90.00
_cell.angle_gamma   90.00
#
_symmetry.space_group_name_H-M   'P 1'
#
loop_
_entity.id
_entity.type
_entity.pdbx_description
1 polymer ?
#
loop_
_entity_poly.entity_id
_entity_poly.type
_entity_poly.pdbx_seq_one_letter_code
_entity_poly.pdbx_strand_id
1 'polypeptide(L)' 'MEESGAKPVCAEESLALLNCVTQSPYDEDKCLRLLHSLRHCVLTKKVKKFSLAGQEKQETKPSDKA' A
#
# COMPACT_ATOMS: atom_id res chain seq x y z
N MET A 1 3.41 -14.88 19.88
CA MET A 1 2.96 -13.53 19.47
C MET A 1 2.05 -13.72 18.28
N GLU A 2 0.75 -13.78 18.50
CA GLU A 2 -0.22 -13.83 17.41
C GLU A 2 -1.17 -12.65 17.60
N GLU A 3 -0.77 -11.53 17.04
CA GLU A 3 -1.66 -10.40 16.85
C GLU A 3 -2.68 -10.85 15.79
N SER A 4 -3.85 -11.31 16.21
CA SER A 4 -5.05 -11.42 15.36
C SER A 4 -5.55 -10.00 15.03
N GLY A 5 -4.65 -9.16 14.52
CA GLY A 5 -4.97 -7.87 13.94
C GLY A 5 -5.65 -8.12 12.61
N ALA A 6 -6.74 -7.40 12.35
CA ALA A 6 -7.40 -7.43 11.06
C ALA A 6 -6.35 -7.29 9.94
N LYS A 7 -6.34 -8.23 8.99
CA LYS A 7 -5.40 -8.18 7.86
C LYS A 7 -5.46 -6.80 7.22
N PRO A 8 -4.31 -6.15 6.94
CA PRO A 8 -4.30 -4.85 6.29
C PRO A 8 -4.99 -4.95 4.92
N VAL A 9 -5.68 -3.88 4.54
CA VAL A 9 -6.40 -3.83 3.27
C VAL A 9 -5.42 -4.02 2.10
N CYS A 10 -5.70 -5.00 1.23
CA CYS A 10 -4.86 -5.37 0.08
C CYS A 10 -3.42 -5.77 0.44
N ALA A 11 -3.19 -6.29 1.66
CA ALA A 11 -1.87 -6.71 2.12
C ALA A 11 -1.28 -7.83 1.26
N GLU A 12 -2.10 -8.77 0.82
CA GLU A 12 -1.66 -9.93 0.04
C GLU A 12 -1.14 -9.50 -1.34
N GLU A 13 -1.90 -8.66 -2.06
CA GLU A 13 -1.48 -8.09 -3.34
C GLU A 13 -0.23 -7.20 -3.21
N SER A 14 -0.15 -6.42 -2.13
CA SER A 14 1.01 -5.57 -1.85
C SER A 14 2.25 -6.41 -1.62
N LEU A 15 2.15 -7.44 -0.78
CA LEU A 15 3.24 -8.36 -0.49
C LEU A 15 3.68 -9.13 -1.74
N ALA A 16 2.74 -9.60 -2.55
CA ALA A 16 3.05 -10.30 -3.80
C ALA A 16 3.83 -9.40 -4.77
N LEU A 17 3.43 -8.13 -4.93
CA LEU A 17 4.14 -7.16 -5.76
C LEU A 17 5.56 -6.87 -5.23
N LEU A 18 5.70 -6.67 -3.92
CA LEU A 18 7.00 -6.46 -3.27
C LEU A 18 7.93 -7.66 -3.45
N ASN A 19 7.40 -8.88 -3.33
CA ASN A 19 8.16 -10.10 -3.59
C ASN A 19 8.46 -10.29 -5.09
N CYS A 20 7.68 -9.69 -5.98
CA CYS A 20 7.95 -9.74 -7.42
C CYS A 20 9.18 -8.91 -7.78
N VAL A 21 9.28 -7.69 -7.26
CA VAL A 21 10.42 -6.80 -7.56
C VAL A 21 11.75 -7.28 -7.00
N THR A 22 11.74 -8.16 -6.00
CA THR A 22 12.96 -8.77 -5.44
C THR A 22 13.39 -10.05 -6.17
N GLN A 23 12.58 -10.59 -7.07
CA GLN A 23 12.93 -11.79 -7.84
C GLN A 23 14.05 -11.49 -8.85
N SER A 24 14.92 -12.46 -9.04
CA SER A 24 15.99 -12.45 -10.05
C SER A 24 15.95 -13.79 -10.80
N PRO A 25 15.74 -13.78 -12.13
CA PRO A 25 15.62 -12.62 -13.01
C PRO A 25 14.33 -11.81 -12.76
N TYR A 26 14.41 -10.50 -12.99
CA TYR A 26 13.26 -9.61 -12.91
C TYR A 26 12.29 -9.90 -14.06
N ASP A 27 11.01 -10.10 -13.72
CA ASP A 27 9.93 -10.35 -14.68
C ASP A 27 8.93 -9.19 -14.62
N GLU A 28 9.12 -8.22 -15.52
CA GLU A 28 8.33 -6.99 -15.56
C GLU A 28 6.84 -7.26 -15.78
N ASP A 29 6.49 -8.16 -16.71
CA ASP A 29 5.09 -8.49 -17.04
C ASP A 29 4.38 -9.12 -15.83
N LYS A 30 5.05 -10.04 -15.14
CA LYS A 30 4.53 -10.65 -13.91
C LYS A 30 4.28 -9.59 -12.84
N CYS A 31 5.22 -8.67 -12.62
CA CYS A 31 5.07 -7.62 -11.63
C CYS A 31 3.99 -6.61 -12.03
N LEU A 32 3.85 -6.31 -13.32
CA LEU A 32 2.80 -5.43 -13.84
C LEU A 32 1.40 -6.03 -13.62
N ARG A 33 1.22 -7.34 -13.83
CA ARG A 33 -0.03 -8.04 -13.50
C ARG A 33 -0.38 -7.96 -12.02
N LEU A 34 0.62 -8.12 -11.14
CA LEU A 34 0.43 -7.97 -9.69
C LEU A 34 0.07 -6.53 -9.31
N LEU A 35 0.65 -5.53 -9.97
CA LEU A 35 0.28 -4.12 -9.80
C LEU A 35 -1.19 -3.86 -10.20
N HIS A 36 -1.65 -4.45 -11.30
CA HIS A 36 -3.06 -4.34 -11.70
C HIS A 36 -4.01 -4.98 -10.68
N SER A 37 -3.62 -6.13 -10.11
CA SER A 37 -4.38 -6.78 -9.03
C SER A 37 -4.46 -5.88 -7.78
N LEU A 38 -3.33 -5.32 -7.35
CA LEU A 38 -3.28 -4.36 -6.24
C LEU A 38 -4.17 -3.14 -6.50
N ARG A 39 -4.06 -2.55 -7.70
CA ARG A 39 -4.90 -1.41 -8.13
C ARG A 39 -6.38 -1.76 -8.07
N HIS A 40 -6.76 -2.96 -8.50
CA HIS A 40 -8.15 -3.42 -8.41
C HIS A 40 -8.61 -3.49 -6.95
N CYS A 41 -7.83 -4.11 -6.07
CA CYS A 41 -8.20 -4.22 -4.66
C CYS A 41 -8.40 -2.84 -3.99
N VAL A 42 -7.45 -1.91 -4.17
CA VAL A 42 -7.52 -0.59 -3.49
C VAL A 42 -8.72 0.23 -3.94
N LEU A 43 -9.08 0.15 -5.23
CA LEU A 43 -10.26 0.82 -5.78
C LEU A 43 -11.55 0.17 -5.25
N THR A 44 -11.61 -1.16 -5.23
CA THR A 44 -12.76 -1.91 -4.73
C THR A 44 -12.99 -1.69 -3.22
N LYS A 45 -11.91 -1.59 -2.44
CA LYS A 45 -11.96 -1.33 -1.00
C LYS A 45 -12.04 0.16 -0.65
N LYS A 46 -12.09 1.05 -1.65
CA LYS A 46 -12.19 2.52 -1.50
C LYS A 46 -11.09 3.11 -0.61
N VAL A 47 -9.88 2.56 -0.67
CA VAL A 47 -8.73 3.09 0.08
C VAL A 47 -8.32 4.42 -0.53
N LYS A 48 -8.43 5.50 0.25
CA LYS A 48 -8.12 6.86 -0.24
C LYS A 48 -6.63 7.18 -0.15
N LYS A 49 -5.97 6.77 0.93
CA LYS A 49 -4.54 7.00 1.20
C LYS A 49 -3.98 5.88 2.08
N PHE A 50 -2.74 5.49 1.80
CA PHE A 50 -1.92 4.74 2.72
C PHE A 50 -0.98 5.72 3.43
N SER A 51 -0.68 5.44 4.70
CA SER A 51 0.30 6.18 5.48
C SER A 51 1.30 5.20 6.06
N LEU A 52 2.55 5.61 6.16
CA LEU A 52 3.54 4.82 6.86
C LEU A 52 3.31 4.95 8.37
N ALA A 53 3.62 3.89 9.12
CA ALA A 53 3.57 3.92 10.57
C ALA A 53 4.40 5.10 11.10
N GLY A 54 3.79 5.97 11.90
CA GLY A 54 4.41 7.20 12.40
C GLY A 54 4.18 8.47 11.57
N GLN A 55 3.45 8.41 10.45
CA GLN A 55 3.05 9.62 9.68
C GLN A 55 1.80 10.33 10.21
N GLU A 56 1.38 10.07 11.45
CA GLU A 56 0.14 10.63 11.97
C GLU A 56 0.28 12.14 12.24
N LYS A 57 -0.38 12.93 11.38
CA LYS A 57 -0.69 14.37 11.48
C LYS A 57 0.47 15.37 11.42
N GLN A 58 0.86 15.72 10.19
CA GLN A 58 1.03 17.13 9.85
C GLN A 58 -0.14 17.55 8.95
N GLU A 59 -1.31 17.72 9.55
CA GLU A 59 -2.36 18.53 8.94
C GLU A 59 -1.87 19.97 9.00
N THR A 60 -1.50 20.51 7.84
CA THR A 60 -0.99 21.85 7.65
C THR A 60 -2.08 22.84 8.07
N LYS A 61 -2.02 23.36 9.31
CA LYS A 61 -2.81 24.53 9.68
C LYS A 61 -2.25 25.71 8.87
N PRO A 62 -3.07 26.43 8.08
CA PRO A 62 -2.62 27.66 7.45
C PRO A 62 -2.28 28.64 8.58
N SER A 63 -1.04 29.08 8.61
CA SER A 63 -0.61 30.12 9.55
C SER A 63 -1.10 31.46 9.01
N ASP A 64 -2.36 31.79 9.28
CA ASP A 64 -2.84 33.17 9.19
C ASP A 64 -2.17 33.96 10.32
N LYS A 65 -1.12 34.70 9.96
CA LYS A 65 -0.47 35.65 10.86
C LYS A 65 -1.08 37.02 10.56
N ALA A 66 -2.01 37.43 11.43
CA ALA A 66 -2.50 38.81 11.54
C ALA A 66 -1.38 39.75 12.06
#